data_AF-A0A942QWZ6-F1
#
_entry.id   AF-A0A942QWZ6-F1
#
_cell.length_a   1.000
_cell.length_b   1.000
_cell.length_c   1.000
_cell.angle_alpha   90.00
_cell.angle_beta   90.00
_cell.angle_gamma   90.00
#
_symmetry.space_group_name_H-M   'P 1'
#
loop_
_entity.id
_entity.type
_entity.pdbx_description
1 polymer ?
#
loop_
_entity_poly.entity_id
_entity_poly.type
_entity_poly.pdbx_seq_one_letter_code
_entity_poly.pdbx_strand_id
1 'polypeptide(L)'
;MTSKAKINRSAMDIIKFSLKNNIRQYTMFIALIGIMLIFSLLNDLFLTPRNLSTLFLQTAHIAVLACGVVLVIIAGHIDLSIGAVVGLTGAVVAILQAEFALGVLPAILITIGVGMIIGLWQGYWVA
;
A
#
# COMPACT_ATOMS: atom_id res chain seq x y z
N MET A 1 -50.64 -24.29 7.63
CA MET A 1 -50.26 -23.90 9.01
C MET A 1 -48.74 -23.89 9.08
N THR A 2 -48.16 -23.09 9.98
CA THR A 2 -46.73 -22.74 10.19
C THR A 2 -46.24 -21.53 9.38
N SER A 3 -46.75 -20.34 9.69
CA SER A 3 -46.23 -19.44 10.72
C SER A 3 -45.18 -18.49 10.12
N LYS A 4 -45.68 -17.32 9.71
CA LYS A 4 -44.89 -16.10 9.53
C LYS A 4 -44.22 -15.80 10.87
N ALA A 5 -43.01 -16.30 11.08
CA ALA A 5 -42.16 -15.86 12.19
C ALA A 5 -41.81 -14.39 11.95
N LYS A 6 -42.49 -13.51 12.69
CA LYS A 6 -42.24 -12.07 12.75
C LYS A 6 -40.74 -11.83 12.82
N ILE A 7 -40.16 -11.25 11.77
CA ILE A 7 -38.85 -10.61 11.81
C ILE A 7 -39.02 -9.33 12.63
N ASN A 8 -39.09 -9.46 13.94
CA ASN A 8 -38.85 -8.37 14.87
C ASN A 8 -37.38 -8.46 15.29
N ARG A 9 -36.46 -8.22 14.36
CA ARG A 9 -35.06 -8.01 14.75
C ARG A 9 -35.01 -6.62 15.35
N SER A 10 -34.84 -6.55 16.67
CA SER A 10 -34.52 -5.29 17.33
C SER A 10 -33.28 -4.71 16.65
N ALA A 11 -33.18 -3.38 16.53
CA ALA A 11 -31.99 -2.74 15.97
C ALA A 11 -30.69 -3.28 16.63
N MET A 12 -30.78 -3.64 17.90
CA MET A 12 -29.74 -4.29 18.68
C MET A 12 -29.29 -5.65 18.11
N ASP A 13 -30.21 -6.47 17.60
CA ASP A 13 -29.91 -7.78 17.01
C ASP A 13 -29.25 -7.65 15.64
N ILE A 14 -29.65 -6.62 14.88
CA ILE A 14 -29.03 -6.27 13.60
C ILE A 14 -27.60 -5.79 13.82
N ILE A 15 -27.38 -4.92 14.82
CA ILE A 15 -26.06 -4.42 15.20
C ILE A 15 -25.16 -5.56 15.69
N LYS A 16 -25.64 -6.42 16.60
CA LYS A 16 -24.86 -7.56 17.11
C LYS A 16 -24.50 -8.57 16.00
N PHE A 17 -25.44 -8.85 15.09
CA PHE A 17 -25.20 -9.72 13.94
C PHE A 17 -24.16 -9.13 12.98
N SER A 18 -24.27 -7.83 12.67
CA SER A 18 -23.30 -7.12 11.81
C SER A 18 -21.91 -7.06 12.45
N LEU A 19 -21.82 -6.76 13.74
CA LEU A 19 -20.56 -6.74 14.50
C LEU A 19 -19.87 -8.11 14.51
N LYS A 20 -20.62 -9.19 14.76
CA LYS A 20 -20.05 -10.54 14.78
C LYS A 20 -19.54 -10.97 13.41
N ASN A 21 -20.26 -10.61 12.34
CA ASN A 21 -19.91 -11.02 10.98
C ASN A 21 -18.76 -10.19 10.38
N ASN A 22 -18.61 -8.92 10.80
CA ASN A 22 -17.62 -7.99 10.25
C ASN A 22 -16.55 -7.56 11.27
N ILE A 23 -16.35 -8.34 12.34
CA ILE A 23 -15.43 -7.99 13.43
C ILE A 23 -14.02 -7.63 12.92
N ARG A 24 -13.53 -8.37 11.91
CA ARG A 24 -12.20 -8.14 11.31
C ARG A 24 -12.07 -6.77 10.65
N GLN A 25 -13.13 -6.30 9.98
CA GLN A 25 -13.14 -4.98 9.33
C GLN A 25 -13.12 -3.88 10.40
N TYR A 26 -13.97 -4.00 11.41
CA TYR A 26 -14.00 -3.06 12.53
C TYR A 26 -12.68 -3.03 13.30
N THR A 27 -12.05 -4.18 13.55
CA THR A 27 -10.73 -4.25 14.20
C THR A 27 -9.66 -3.50 13.39
N MET A 28 -9.67 -3.58 12.06
CA MET A 28 -8.69 -2.87 11.23
C MET A 28 -8.84 -1.34 11.32
N PHE A 29 -10.07 -0.83 11.29
CA PHE A 29 -10.33 0.60 11.48
C PHE A 29 -9.98 1.07 12.90
N ILE A 30 -10.32 0.28 13.92
CA ILE A 30 -9.98 0.59 15.32
C ILE A 30 -8.45 0.61 15.50
N ALA A 31 -7.73 -0.36 14.92
CA ALA A 31 -6.27 -0.40 14.96
C ALA A 31 -5.65 0.83 14.28
N LEU A 32 -6.16 1.23 13.11
CA LEU A 32 -5.71 2.44 12.41
C LEU A 32 -5.88 3.70 13.26
N ILE A 33 -7.09 3.90 13.83
CA ILE A 33 -7.37 5.05 14.69
C ILE A 33 -6.46 5.02 15.91
N GLY A 34 -6.28 3.86 16.53
CA GLY A 34 -5.38 3.69 17.69
C GLY A 34 -3.94 4.11 17.36
N ILE A 35 -3.40 3.64 16.24
CA ILE A 35 -2.07 4.01 15.76
C ILE A 35 -1.99 5.52 15.49
N MET A 36 -2.99 6.10 14.82
CA MET A 36 -3.03 7.54 14.55
C MET A 36 -3.04 8.38 15.83
N LEU A 37 -3.79 7.97 16.85
CA LEU A 37 -3.83 8.64 18.14
C LEU A 37 -2.48 8.57 18.85
N ILE A 38 -1.86 7.37 18.90
CA ILE A 38 -0.54 7.18 19.51
C ILE A 38 0.49 8.10 18.85
N PHE A 39 0.58 8.09 17.52
CA PHE A 39 1.56 8.94 16.81
C PHE A 39 1.23 10.42 16.89
N SER A 40 -0.04 10.80 16.96
CA SER A 40 -0.44 12.19 17.17
C SER A 40 -0.09 12.71 18.56
N LEU A 41 -0.06 11.85 19.58
CA LEU A 41 0.34 12.22 20.95
C LEU A 41 1.87 12.25 21.10
N LEU A 42 2.58 11.40 20.36
CA LEU A 42 4.05 11.33 20.40
C LEU A 42 4.71 12.39 19.52
N ASN A 43 4.02 12.91 18.50
CA ASN A 43 4.58 13.87 17.55
C ASN A 43 3.52 14.84 17.00
N ASP A 44 3.65 16.12 17.35
CA ASP A 44 2.75 17.19 16.90
C ASP A 44 2.75 17.40 15.37
N LEU A 45 3.80 16.96 14.67
CA LEU A 45 3.91 17.05 13.22
C LEU A 45 3.13 15.96 12.48
N PHE A 46 2.70 14.89 13.16
CA PHE A 46 2.10 13.71 12.53
C PHE A 46 0.80 14.03 11.79
N LEU A 47 -0.14 14.74 12.42
CA LEU A 47 -1.42 15.13 11.81
C LEU A 47 -1.37 16.45 11.04
N THR A 48 -0.18 17.00 10.78
CA THR A 48 -0.08 18.23 9.98
C THR A 48 -0.52 17.98 8.53
N PRO A 49 -1.16 18.96 7.86
CA PRO A 49 -1.57 18.82 6.46
C PRO A 49 -0.41 18.45 5.53
N ARG A 50 0.80 18.93 5.85
CA ARG A 50 2.03 18.59 5.13
C ARG A 50 2.37 17.12 5.27
N ASN A 51 2.45 16.59 6.49
CA ASN A 51 2.77 15.18 6.70
C ASN A 51 1.69 14.27 6.12
N LEU A 52 0.42 14.63 6.31
CA LEU A 52 -0.70 13.87 5.74
C LEU A 52 -0.65 13.84 4.22
N SER A 53 -0.36 14.98 3.57
CA SER A 53 -0.16 15.04 2.10
C SER A 53 1.02 14.15 1.66
N THR A 54 2.14 14.19 2.38
CA THR A 54 3.30 13.33 2.08
C THR A 54 2.96 11.84 2.22
N LEU A 55 2.22 11.45 3.26
CA LEU A 55 1.74 10.07 3.46
C LEU A 55 0.83 9.61 2.33
N PHE A 56 -0.11 10.46 1.89
CA PHE A 56 -0.97 10.16 0.75
C PHE A 56 -0.16 10.02 -0.55
N LEU A 57 0.78 10.92 -0.81
CA LEU A 57 1.65 10.83 -1.97
C LEU A 57 2.49 9.54 -1.93
N GLN A 58 3.10 9.19 -0.80
CA GLN A 58 3.88 7.96 -0.65
C GLN A 58 3.02 6.71 -0.86
N THR A 59 1.77 6.72 -0.37
CA THR A 59 0.81 5.62 -0.58
C THR A 59 0.36 5.53 -2.04
N ALA A 60 0.21 6.66 -2.73
CA ALA A 60 -0.15 6.69 -4.15
C ALA A 60 0.90 5.98 -5.02
N HIS A 61 2.19 6.12 -4.72
CA HIS A 61 3.25 5.38 -5.43
C HIS A 61 3.08 3.86 -5.29
N ILE A 62 2.74 3.37 -4.09
CA ILE A 62 2.47 1.94 -3.86
C ILE A 62 1.20 1.48 -4.60
N ALA A 63 0.15 2.30 -4.65
CA ALA A 63 -1.07 1.97 -5.38
C ALA A 63 -0.82 1.79 -6.89
N VAL A 64 -0.01 2.66 -7.49
CA VAL A 64 0.40 2.55 -8.90
C VAL A 64 1.20 1.26 -9.14
N LEU A 65 2.13 0.92 -8.25
CA LEU A 65 2.89 -0.34 -8.32
C LEU A 65 1.97 -1.56 -8.24
N ALA A 66 0.98 -1.53 -7.34
CA ALA A 66 0.02 -2.63 -7.19
C ALA A 66 -0.78 -2.88 -8.47
N CYS A 67 -1.16 -1.84 -9.22
CA CYS A 67 -1.80 -1.99 -10.53
C CYS A 67 -0.94 -2.79 -11.53
N GLY A 68 0.38 -2.63 -11.50
CA GLY A 68 1.30 -3.41 -12.34
C GLY A 68 1.36 -4.89 -11.94
N VAL A 69 1.46 -5.17 -10.62
CA VAL A 69 1.53 -6.56 -10.10
C VAL A 69 0.24 -7.33 -10.36
N VAL A 70 -0.91 -6.67 -10.42
CA VAL A 70 -2.20 -7.32 -10.73
C VAL A 70 -2.13 -8.09 -12.05
N LEU A 71 -1.49 -7.56 -13.08
CA LEU A 71 -1.35 -8.24 -14.38
C LEU A 71 -0.57 -9.56 -14.25
N VAL A 72 0.46 -9.58 -13.42
CA VAL A 72 1.32 -10.75 -13.20
C VAL A 72 0.61 -11.82 -12.35
N ILE A 73 -0.14 -11.39 -11.32
CA ILE A 73 -0.95 -12.29 -10.50
C ILE A 73 -2.06 -12.94 -11.33
N ILE A 74 -2.71 -12.19 -12.23
CA ILE A 74 -3.73 -12.75 -13.13
C ILE A 74 -3.13 -13.81 -14.06
N ALA A 75 -1.87 -13.64 -14.49
CA ALA A 75 -1.14 -14.65 -15.26
C ALA A 75 -0.77 -15.91 -14.45
N GLY A 76 -1.14 -16.00 -13.16
CA GLY A 76 -0.88 -17.16 -12.30
C GLY A 76 0.47 -17.13 -11.58
N HIS A 77 1.21 -16.03 -11.65
CA HIS A 77 2.54 -15.89 -11.07
C HIS A 77 2.48 -15.05 -9.79
N ILE A 78 3.10 -15.53 -8.70
CA ILE A 78 3.25 -14.77 -7.45
C ILE A 78 4.57 -14.01 -7.53
N ASP A 79 4.57 -12.92 -8.30
CA ASP A 79 5.78 -12.13 -8.50
C ASP A 79 5.95 -11.05 -7.43
N LEU A 80 6.83 -11.31 -6.47
CA LEU A 80 7.25 -10.35 -5.44
C LEU A 80 8.44 -9.47 -5.90
N SER A 81 8.97 -9.71 -7.11
CA SER A 81 10.19 -9.07 -7.59
C SER A 81 10.07 -7.54 -7.69
N ILE A 82 8.87 -6.99 -7.94
CA ILE A 82 8.67 -5.54 -8.02
C ILE A 82 9.11 -4.82 -6.74
N GLY A 83 8.91 -5.45 -5.57
CA GLY A 83 9.33 -4.89 -4.28
C GLY A 83 10.85 -4.82 -4.18
N ALA A 84 11.55 -5.85 -4.66
CA ALA A 84 13.00 -5.87 -4.75
C ALA A 84 13.53 -4.83 -5.75
N VAL A 85 12.86 -4.64 -6.89
CA VAL A 85 13.25 -3.64 -7.91
C VAL A 85 13.09 -2.22 -7.37
N VAL A 86 12.01 -1.93 -6.64
CA VAL A 86 11.79 -0.62 -5.99
C VAL A 86 12.87 -0.38 -4.92
N GLY A 87 13.20 -1.39 -4.11
CA GLY A 87 14.30 -1.29 -3.14
C GLY A 87 15.66 -1.03 -3.79
N LEU A 88 15.97 -1.77 -4.86
CA LEU A 88 17.22 -1.61 -5.62
C LEU A 88 17.31 -0.23 -6.27
N THR A 89 16.27 0.20 -6.98
CA THR A 89 16.26 1.52 -7.64
C THR A 89 16.35 2.66 -6.63
N GLY A 90 15.75 2.52 -5.45
CA GLY A 90 15.94 3.45 -4.34
C GLY A 90 17.39 3.50 -3.84
N ALA A 91 18.03 2.34 -3.65
CA ALA A 91 19.43 2.25 -3.25
C ALA A 91 20.39 2.83 -4.30
N VAL A 92 20.13 2.57 -5.59
CA VAL A 92 20.90 3.13 -6.72
C VAL A 92 20.84 4.65 -6.70
N VAL A 93 19.64 5.26 -6.61
CA VAL A 93 19.52 6.72 -6.50
C VAL A 93 20.26 7.25 -5.28
N ALA A 94 20.13 6.58 -4.13
CA ALA A 94 20.80 7.00 -2.90
C ALA A 94 22.33 7.00 -3.06
N ILE A 95 22.92 5.96 -3.64
CA ILE A 95 24.37 5.88 -3.87
C ILE A 95 24.81 6.92 -4.91
N LEU A 96 24.07 7.07 -6.01
CA LEU A 96 24.39 8.04 -7.07
C LEU A 96 24.42 9.48 -6.54
N GLN A 97 23.52 9.82 -5.61
CA GLN A 97 23.49 11.16 -5.02
C GLN A 97 24.44 11.31 -3.83
N ALA A 98 24.53 10.31 -2.95
CA ALA A 98 25.30 10.41 -1.71
C ALA A 98 26.81 10.20 -1.93
N GLU A 99 27.20 9.26 -2.78
CA GLU A 99 28.62 8.92 -3.00
C GLU A 99 29.18 9.56 -4.27
N PHE A 100 28.42 9.51 -5.37
CA PHE A 100 28.88 10.07 -6.65
C PHE A 100 28.54 11.56 -6.84
N ALA A 101 27.86 12.18 -5.87
CA ALA A 101 27.43 13.58 -5.88
C ALA A 101 26.72 14.00 -7.18
N LEU A 102 26.06 13.04 -7.85
CA LEU A 102 25.34 13.33 -9.09
C LEU A 102 24.10 14.15 -8.78
N GLY A 103 23.82 15.10 -9.67
CA GLY A 103 22.57 15.87 -9.61
C GLY A 103 21.34 14.97 -9.73
N VAL A 104 20.20 15.50 -9.32
CA VAL A 104 18.91 14.78 -9.33
C VAL A 104 18.58 14.22 -10.71
N LEU A 105 18.78 15.01 -11.77
CA LEU A 105 18.44 14.62 -13.14
C LEU A 105 19.25 13.42 -13.66
N PRO A 106 20.60 13.40 -13.62
CA PRO A 106 21.36 12.23 -14.04
C PRO A 106 21.09 11.00 -13.17
N ALA A 107 20.89 11.16 -11.86
CA ALA A 107 20.54 10.04 -10.97
C ALA A 107 19.21 9.38 -11.37
N ILE A 108 18.18 10.18 -11.71
CA ILE A 108 16.90 9.69 -12.21
C ILE A 108 17.07 8.92 -13.52
N LEU A 109 17.78 9.50 -14.50
CA LEU A 109 17.94 8.88 -15.82
C LEU A 109 18.65 7.52 -15.74
N ILE A 110 19.73 7.44 -14.97
CA ILE A 110 20.48 6.19 -14.75
C ILE A 110 19.57 5.15 -14.09
N THR A 111 18.84 5.55 -13.04
CA THR A 111 17.98 4.62 -12.29
C THR A 111 16.81 4.12 -13.12
N ILE A 112 16.20 4.99 -13.93
CA ILE A 112 15.18 4.60 -14.91
C ILE A 112 15.75 3.56 -15.89
N GLY A 113 16.99 3.78 -16.36
CA GLY A 113 17.69 2.81 -17.21
C GLY A 113 17.86 1.45 -16.54
N VAL A 114 18.32 1.43 -15.28
CA VAL A 114 18.46 0.19 -14.49
C VAL A 114 17.10 -0.51 -14.32
N GLY A 115 16.05 0.22 -13.96
CA GLY A 115 14.70 -0.30 -13.81
C GLY A 115 14.14 -0.89 -15.10
N MET A 116 14.35 -0.22 -16.24
CA MET A 116 13.93 -0.72 -17.55
C MET A 116 14.65 -2.03 -17.92
N ILE A 117 15.95 -2.14 -17.70
CA ILE A 117 16.71 -3.36 -18.01
C ILE A 117 16.17 -4.55 -17.22
N ILE A 118 15.93 -4.36 -15.91
CA ILE A 118 15.41 -5.42 -15.04
C ILE A 118 13.97 -5.77 -15.42
N GLY A 119 13.13 -4.76 -15.71
CA GLY A 119 11.75 -4.96 -16.13
C GLY A 119 11.64 -5.71 -17.46
N LEU A 120 12.49 -5.39 -18.44
CA LEU A 120 12.56 -6.12 -19.71
C LEU A 120 12.99 -7.57 -19.50
N TRP A 121 13.98 -7.80 -18.63
CA TRP A 121 14.40 -9.14 -18.28
C TRP A 121 13.24 -9.93 -17.65
N GLN A 122 12.60 -9.40 -16.60
CA GLN A 122 11.47 -10.07 -15.93
C GLN A 122 10.29 -10.30 -16.88
N GLY A 123 9.93 -9.30 -17.69
CA GLY A 123 8.86 -9.39 -18.66
C GLY A 123 9.10 -10.48 -19.73
N TYR A 124 10.35 -10.70 -20.12
CA TYR A 124 10.70 -11.78 -21.05
C TYR A 124 10.42 -13.19 -20.49
N TRP A 125 10.57 -13.39 -19.18
CA TRP A 125 10.31 -14.70 -18.55
C TRP A 125 8.82 -14.94 -18.25
N VAL A 126 8.02 -13.86 -18.17
CA VAL A 126 6.58 -13.93 -17.89
C VAL A 126 5.75 -14.06 -19.16
N ALA A 127 6.23 -13.55 -20.30
CA ALA A 127 5.61 -13.67 -21.62
C ALA A 127 5.80 -15.07 -22.24
#